data_AF-A0A1W1HCE5-F1
#
_entry.id   AF-A0A1W1HCE5-F1
#
_cell.length_a   1.000
_cell.length_b   1.000
_cell.length_c   1.000
_cell.angle_alpha   90.00
_cell.angle_beta   90.00
_cell.angle_gamma   90.00
#
_symmetry.space_group_name_H-M   'P 1'
#
loop_
_entity.id
_entity.type
_entity.pdbx_description
1 polymer ?
#
loop_
_entity_poly.entity_id
_entity_poly.type
_entity_poly.pdbx_seq_one_letter_code
_entity_poly.pdbx_strand_id
1 'polypeptide(L)'
;MKRAVVRLDQKINPIDIGNSPQNQEPYLLNREIAPLNRHGDIPATPDYENAQGIFTVNKETAPLNLDRRNFIKKVLNGSIAGSLLLVFPMPGSIAQDENLSASLQKKLAESSGAGQFNDLDKLPKGLDNLPEEIPGIRNRPYDIHKQKFAFIVDITRCIGCGSCCVADKREYQVPDGYYRTWVERYIKDFNDQVYVDAPNGGLDGYQHPRNDIDAEIRDTFFVPKLCNMCRETPCAQVCPVGATFVTPDGFVLVDSDRCVGCAYCIQACPYSSRFIHPVKKTVEKCTWCYHRVRKGLLPACVEVCPTGARKFGSLNDPTSEVYKILKGPGVLTVLKESMGTWPALYYLGARLEVI
;
A
#
# COMPACT_ATOMS: atom_id res chain seq x y z
N MET A 1 -27.19 -1.56 -63.26
CA MET A 1 -28.23 -1.55 -62.21
C MET A 1 -27.94 -0.39 -61.25
N LYS A 2 -28.90 0.53 -61.08
CA LYS A 2 -28.76 1.81 -60.35
C LYS A 2 -29.01 1.63 -58.84
N ARG A 3 -28.28 2.41 -58.02
CA ARG A 3 -28.42 2.56 -56.56
C ARG A 3 -29.84 3.00 -56.15
N ALA A 4 -30.30 2.54 -54.99
CA ALA A 4 -31.38 3.16 -54.23
C ALA A 4 -30.95 3.32 -52.76
N VAL A 5 -30.94 4.57 -52.29
CA VAL A 5 -30.79 4.99 -50.90
C VAL A 5 -32.18 5.38 -50.43
N VAL A 6 -32.68 4.78 -49.35
CA VAL A 6 -33.96 5.16 -48.74
C VAL A 6 -33.66 5.92 -47.45
N ARG A 7 -34.00 7.21 -47.42
CA ARG A 7 -34.12 8.03 -46.21
C ARG A 7 -35.53 7.85 -45.65
N LEU A 8 -35.66 7.61 -44.35
CA LEU A 8 -36.93 7.69 -43.63
C LEU A 8 -36.85 8.88 -42.68
N ASP A 9 -37.53 9.97 -43.06
CA ASP A 9 -37.84 11.11 -42.20
C ASP A 9 -39.07 10.76 -41.36
N GLN A 10 -38.93 10.67 -40.04
CA GLN A 10 -40.07 10.63 -39.12
C GLN A 10 -40.04 11.85 -38.20
N LYS A 11 -41.00 12.75 -38.45
CA LYS A 11 -41.39 13.86 -37.60
C LYS A 11 -42.11 13.32 -36.36
N ILE A 12 -41.68 13.71 -35.17
CA ILE A 12 -42.38 13.46 -33.90
C ILE A 12 -42.91 14.81 -33.40
N ASN A 13 -44.23 14.90 -33.17
CA ASN A 13 -44.88 16.03 -32.48
C ASN A 13 -44.86 15.80 -30.95
N PRO A 14 -44.84 16.88 -30.14
CA PRO A 14 -44.44 16.81 -28.74
C PRO A 14 -45.55 16.32 -27.81
N ILE A 15 -45.17 15.55 -26.78
CA ILE A 15 -46.03 15.19 -25.65
C ILE A 15 -45.64 16.09 -24.46
N ASP A 16 -46.64 16.78 -23.92
CA ASP A 16 -46.60 17.66 -22.76
C ASP A 16 -46.18 16.92 -21.49
N ILE A 17 -45.19 17.44 -20.76
CA ILE A 17 -44.69 16.89 -19.50
C ILE A 17 -45.00 17.90 -18.39
N GLY A 18 -45.94 17.55 -17.51
CA GLY A 18 -46.26 18.33 -16.31
C GLY A 18 -45.25 18.10 -15.17
N ASN A 19 -44.51 19.16 -14.85
CA ASN A 19 -43.92 19.61 -13.57
C ASN A 19 -43.62 18.63 -12.42
N SER A 20 -42.31 18.51 -12.07
CA SER A 20 -41.70 18.74 -10.72
C SER A 20 -40.21 18.26 -10.72
N PRO A 21 -39.26 18.80 -9.91
CA PRO A 21 -38.60 20.10 -10.04
C PRO A 21 -37.06 20.00 -10.28
N GLN A 22 -36.57 20.80 -11.24
CA GLN A 22 -35.32 21.59 -11.25
C GLN A 22 -33.98 20.85 -10.97
N ASN A 23 -33.26 20.43 -12.01
CA ASN A 23 -32.19 21.17 -12.73
C ASN A 23 -30.84 21.26 -11.99
N GLN A 24 -29.79 20.61 -12.55
CA GLN A 24 -28.59 21.30 -13.08
C GLN A 24 -27.58 20.29 -13.69
N GLU A 25 -27.56 20.22 -15.02
CA GLU A 25 -26.37 20.04 -15.88
C GLU A 25 -26.24 21.37 -16.67
N PRO A 26 -25.13 21.77 -17.34
CA PRO A 26 -23.78 21.18 -17.46
C PRO A 26 -22.63 22.22 -17.32
N TYR A 27 -21.35 21.81 -17.33
CA TYR A 27 -20.22 22.70 -17.71
C TYR A 27 -19.24 22.01 -18.67
N LEU A 28 -19.63 22.00 -19.95
CA LEU A 28 -18.67 22.06 -21.05
C LEU A 28 -18.24 23.53 -21.19
N LEU A 29 -16.97 23.83 -20.92
CA LEU A 29 -16.41 25.13 -21.27
C LEU A 29 -15.31 24.94 -22.32
N ASN A 30 -15.69 25.13 -23.58
CA ASN A 30 -14.77 25.65 -24.58
C ASN A 30 -14.32 27.04 -24.11
N ARG A 31 -13.03 27.20 -23.83
CA ARG A 31 -12.39 28.52 -23.83
C ARG A 31 -11.09 28.48 -24.62
N GLU A 32 -11.06 29.39 -25.57
CA GLU A 32 -9.94 29.72 -26.43
C GLU A 32 -8.68 30.02 -25.61
N ILE A 33 -7.54 29.66 -26.18
CA ILE A 33 -6.19 29.87 -25.65
C ILE A 33 -5.94 31.38 -25.55
N ALA A 34 -5.91 31.94 -24.34
CA ALA A 34 -5.38 33.28 -24.11
C ALA A 34 -3.85 33.19 -23.91
N PRO A 35 -3.04 34.03 -24.58
CA PRO A 35 -1.60 34.00 -24.43
C PRO A 35 -1.20 34.53 -23.04
N LEU A 36 -0.35 33.76 -22.35
CA LEU A 36 0.30 34.15 -21.10
C LEU A 36 1.13 35.43 -21.32
N ASN A 37 0.65 36.56 -20.80
CA ASN A 37 1.47 37.76 -20.68
C ASN A 37 2.36 37.68 -19.44
N ARG A 38 3.64 37.96 -19.67
CA ARG A 38 4.68 38.19 -18.67
C ARG A 38 4.31 39.40 -17.84
N HIS A 39 4.19 39.21 -16.52
CA HIS A 39 4.53 40.13 -15.42
C HIS A 39 3.67 39.70 -14.21
N GLY A 40 4.35 39.32 -13.13
CA GLY A 40 3.72 38.75 -11.94
C GLY A 40 2.95 39.79 -11.14
N ASP A 41 1.80 39.36 -10.64
CA ASP A 41 1.20 39.71 -9.35
C ASP A 41 0.05 38.71 -9.09
N ILE A 42 0.00 38.13 -7.89
CA ILE A 42 -1.05 37.17 -7.46
C ILE A 42 -2.14 37.96 -6.72
N PRO A 43 -3.42 37.88 -7.11
CA PRO A 43 -4.50 38.48 -6.32
C PRO A 43 -4.77 37.65 -5.05
N ALA A 44 -4.92 38.34 -3.91
CA ALA A 44 -5.17 37.75 -2.59
C ALA A 44 -6.50 36.96 -2.52
N THR A 45 -6.49 35.83 -1.82
CA THR A 45 -7.67 34.99 -1.55
C THR A 45 -8.35 35.37 -0.22
N PRO A 46 -9.68 35.21 -0.06
CA PRO A 46 -10.40 35.57 1.16
C PRO A 46 -10.27 34.53 2.29
N ASP A 47 -10.32 35.03 3.53
CA ASP A 47 -10.16 34.32 4.80
C ASP A 47 -11.24 33.26 5.09
N TYR A 48 -10.81 32.06 5.50
CA TYR A 48 -11.66 30.98 6.01
C TYR A 48 -11.55 30.88 7.55
N GLU A 49 -12.17 31.81 8.26
CA GLU A 49 -12.52 31.64 9.68
C GLU A 49 -14.03 31.46 9.78
N ASN A 50 -14.49 30.22 10.04
CA ASN A 50 -15.70 29.87 10.81
C ASN A 50 -16.11 28.42 10.53
N ALA A 51 -15.52 27.50 11.29
CA ALA A 51 -16.09 26.19 11.55
C ALA A 51 -15.62 25.69 12.92
N GLN A 52 -15.95 26.43 13.98
CA GLN A 52 -15.84 25.94 15.35
C GLN A 52 -17.19 25.41 15.83
N GLY A 53 -17.29 24.09 15.94
CA GLY A 53 -18.39 23.37 16.57
C GLY A 53 -17.86 22.32 17.54
N ILE A 54 -17.80 22.69 18.82
CA ILE A 54 -18.03 21.86 20.02
C ILE A 54 -17.18 20.57 20.17
N PHE A 55 -16.05 20.67 20.87
CA PHE A 55 -15.52 19.60 21.71
C PHE A 55 -14.97 20.21 23.02
N THR A 56 -15.71 20.04 24.12
CA THR A 56 -15.26 20.40 25.47
C THR A 56 -14.23 19.38 25.97
N VAL A 57 -13.01 19.83 26.22
CA VAL A 57 -11.93 19.02 26.84
C VAL A 57 -12.00 19.18 28.35
N ASN A 58 -12.28 18.10 29.08
CA ASN A 58 -12.10 18.06 30.53
C ASN A 58 -10.58 18.03 30.84
N LYS A 59 -10.11 19.06 31.56
CA LYS A 59 -8.76 19.14 32.13
C LYS A 59 -8.76 18.56 33.54
N GLU A 60 -8.27 17.34 33.71
CA GLU A 60 -7.72 16.88 35.00
C GLU A 60 -6.51 15.98 34.74
N THR A 61 -5.31 16.56 34.81
CA THR A 61 -4.06 15.82 34.97
C THR A 61 -3.29 16.39 36.15
N ALA A 62 -3.14 15.59 37.20
CA ALA A 62 -2.26 15.89 38.34
C ALA A 62 -0.78 15.64 37.97
N PRO A 63 0.19 16.42 38.48
CA PRO A 63 1.58 16.32 38.06
C PRO A 63 2.35 15.26 38.86
N LEU A 64 2.98 14.30 38.17
CA LEU A 64 3.93 13.36 38.76
C LEU A 64 5.32 14.01 38.85
N ASN A 65 5.65 14.51 40.05
CA ASN A 65 6.97 15.01 40.39
C ASN A 65 7.77 13.84 41.01
N LEU A 66 8.68 13.23 40.23
CA LEU A 66 9.50 12.10 40.70
C LEU A 66 10.96 12.51 40.85
N ASP A 67 11.37 12.63 42.12
CA ASP A 67 12.71 12.98 42.56
C ASP A 67 13.70 11.82 42.28
N ARG A 68 14.59 12.04 41.30
CA ARG A 68 15.50 11.04 40.70
C ARG A 68 16.42 10.35 41.71
N ARG A 69 16.68 10.98 42.87
CA ARG A 69 17.63 10.49 43.88
C ARG A 69 17.08 9.36 44.76
N ASN A 70 15.75 9.27 44.93
CA ASN A 70 15.12 8.20 45.70
C ASN A 70 14.87 6.93 44.88
N PHE A 71 14.76 7.07 43.56
CA PHE A 71 14.63 5.94 42.63
C PHE A 71 15.93 5.13 42.53
N ILE A 72 17.08 5.81 42.44
CA ILE A 72 18.39 5.15 42.34
C ILE A 72 18.76 4.40 43.63
N LYS A 73 18.38 4.92 44.81
CA LYS A 73 18.61 4.23 46.10
C LYS A 73 17.79 2.93 46.25
N LYS A 74 16.62 2.82 45.61
CA LYS A 74 15.79 1.60 45.62
C LYS A 74 16.26 0.53 44.63
N VAL A 75 16.92 0.93 43.54
CA VAL A 75 17.45 0.00 42.52
C VAL A 75 18.78 -0.62 42.96
N LEU A 76 19.60 0.08 43.76
CA LEU A 76 20.91 -0.42 44.20
C LEU A 76 20.86 -1.39 45.39
N ASN A 77 19.80 -1.39 46.21
CA ASN A 77 19.69 -2.24 47.41
C ASN A 77 18.85 -3.52 47.20
N GLY A 78 19.01 -4.17 46.05
CA GLY A 78 18.86 -5.63 45.91
C GLY A 78 17.45 -6.24 46.08
N SER A 79 16.85 -6.63 44.95
CA SER A 79 16.35 -8.00 44.69
C SER A 79 15.57 -8.00 43.38
N ILE A 80 16.24 -8.42 42.30
CA ILE A 80 15.59 -8.78 41.04
C ILE A 80 15.18 -10.25 41.18
N ALA A 81 13.90 -10.51 41.36
CA ALA A 81 13.31 -11.81 41.04
C ALA A 81 11.79 -11.66 40.90
N GLY A 82 11.34 -11.55 39.64
CA GLY A 82 10.06 -12.10 39.18
C GLY A 82 8.76 -11.42 39.58
N SER A 83 7.79 -11.53 38.67
CA SER A 83 6.35 -11.33 38.87
C SER A 83 5.92 -9.86 38.87
N LEU A 84 5.31 -9.30 37.83
CA LEU A 84 4.24 -9.86 36.99
C LEU A 84 3.27 -10.71 37.84
N LEU A 85 2.56 -10.07 38.79
CA LEU A 85 1.20 -10.40 39.25
C LEU A 85 0.89 -9.70 40.60
N LEU A 86 0.13 -8.61 40.54
CA LEU A 86 -0.81 -8.17 41.57
C LEU A 86 -2.09 -7.85 40.78
N VAL A 87 -3.05 -8.76 40.53
CA VAL A 87 -3.89 -9.62 41.38
C VAL A 87 -4.86 -8.81 42.25
N PHE A 88 -6.13 -8.81 41.83
CA PHE A 88 -7.32 -8.63 42.66
C PHE A 88 -7.28 -9.56 43.89
N PRO A 89 -7.80 -9.14 45.06
CA PRO A 89 -7.52 -9.79 46.33
C PRO A 89 -8.44 -10.98 46.58
N MET A 90 -7.90 -12.08 47.13
CA MET A 90 -8.64 -12.95 48.05
C MET A 90 -7.67 -13.53 49.10
N PRO A 91 -8.13 -13.73 50.35
CA PRO A 91 -7.30 -13.98 51.52
C PRO A 91 -7.11 -15.48 51.78
N GLY A 92 -6.02 -15.83 52.47
CA GLY A 92 -5.91 -17.15 53.09
C GLY A 92 -4.48 -17.67 53.16
N SER A 93 -3.94 -17.65 54.36
CA SER A 93 -2.72 -18.32 54.81
C SER A 93 -2.52 -19.73 54.25
N ILE A 94 -1.26 -20.10 53.97
CA ILE A 94 -0.60 -21.31 54.50
C ILE A 94 0.90 -21.23 54.17
N ALA A 95 1.69 -21.65 55.13
CA ALA A 95 3.13 -21.60 55.20
C ALA A 95 3.84 -22.59 54.25
N GLN A 96 5.05 -22.19 53.85
CA GLN A 96 6.28 -22.98 53.67
C GLN A 96 6.17 -24.40 53.12
N ASP A 97 6.61 -24.58 51.87
CA ASP A 97 7.27 -25.82 51.44
C ASP A 97 8.30 -25.52 50.33
N GLU A 98 9.60 -25.52 50.68
CA GLU A 98 10.69 -25.09 49.78
C GLU A 98 10.91 -26.04 48.59
N ASN A 99 10.42 -27.28 48.65
CA ASN A 99 10.61 -28.27 47.58
C ASN A 99 9.51 -28.27 46.51
N LEU A 100 8.42 -27.52 46.70
CA LEU A 100 7.36 -27.40 45.71
C LEU A 100 7.71 -26.40 44.59
N SER A 101 8.64 -25.47 44.88
CA SER A 101 9.08 -24.41 43.96
C SER A 101 9.83 -24.93 42.74
N ALA A 102 10.68 -25.95 42.90
CA ALA A 102 11.51 -26.49 41.81
C ALA A 102 10.70 -27.32 40.80
N SER A 103 9.74 -28.11 41.28
CA SER A 103 8.86 -28.94 40.42
C SER A 103 7.86 -28.10 39.64
N LEU A 104 7.30 -27.04 40.26
CA LEU A 104 6.43 -26.09 39.59
C LEU A 104 7.18 -25.17 38.63
N GLN A 105 8.40 -24.72 38.96
CA GLN A 105 9.24 -23.97 38.03
C GLN A 105 9.62 -24.82 36.81
N LYS A 106 9.89 -26.12 36.99
CA LYS A 106 10.14 -27.04 35.88
C LYS A 106 8.90 -27.22 34.99
N LYS A 107 7.72 -27.39 35.57
CA LYS A 107 6.45 -27.49 34.82
C LYS A 107 6.02 -26.16 34.17
N LEU A 108 6.37 -25.02 34.77
CA LEU A 108 6.12 -23.70 34.19
C LEU A 108 7.09 -23.41 33.04
N ALA A 109 8.36 -23.82 33.14
CA ALA A 109 9.32 -23.78 32.04
C ALA A 109 8.93 -24.70 30.87
N GLU A 110 8.28 -25.84 31.14
CA GLU A 110 7.76 -26.76 30.13
C GLU A 110 6.46 -26.27 29.45
N SER A 111 5.69 -25.38 30.08
CA SER A 111 4.39 -24.87 29.57
C SER A 111 4.45 -23.44 29.02
N SER A 112 5.44 -22.63 29.40
CA SER A 112 5.80 -21.42 28.67
C SER A 112 6.62 -21.83 27.45
N GLY A 113 5.98 -21.95 26.29
CA GLY A 113 6.61 -22.20 25.00
C GLY A 113 7.51 -21.06 24.51
N ALA A 114 8.40 -20.54 25.36
CA ALA A 114 9.56 -19.75 25.01
C ALA A 114 10.68 -20.72 24.58
N GLY A 115 10.41 -21.47 23.51
CA GLY A 115 11.45 -22.18 22.78
C GLY A 115 12.43 -21.15 22.20
N GLN A 116 13.73 -21.40 22.37
CA GLN A 116 14.81 -20.63 21.78
C GLN A 116 14.52 -20.28 20.31
N PHE A 117 14.20 -19.02 20.01
CA PHE A 117 14.22 -18.47 18.65
C PHE A 117 15.64 -18.01 18.28
N ASN A 118 16.65 -18.85 18.55
CA ASN A 118 18.04 -18.66 18.13
C ASN A 118 18.55 -19.78 17.23
N ASP A 119 17.67 -20.63 16.70
CA ASP A 119 18.04 -21.65 15.73
C ASP A 119 17.63 -21.21 14.32
N LEU A 120 18.43 -20.31 13.73
CA LEU A 120 18.45 -20.11 12.28
C LEU A 120 18.82 -21.41 11.53
N ASP A 121 19.41 -22.38 12.22
CA ASP A 121 19.79 -23.69 11.70
C ASP A 121 18.64 -24.72 11.64
N LYS A 122 17.44 -24.37 12.14
CA LYS A 122 16.24 -25.24 12.15
C LYS A 122 15.19 -24.87 11.10
N LEU A 123 15.47 -23.90 10.22
CA LEU A 123 14.65 -23.75 9.02
C LEU A 123 14.71 -25.05 8.19
N PRO A 124 13.60 -25.52 7.61
CA PRO A 124 13.62 -26.71 6.77
C PRO A 124 14.62 -26.49 5.63
N LYS A 125 15.70 -27.29 5.63
CA LYS A 125 16.69 -27.33 4.55
C LYS A 125 15.95 -27.63 3.25
N GLY A 126 15.85 -26.62 2.38
CA GLY A 126 14.88 -26.60 1.28
C GLY A 126 14.19 -25.24 1.08
N LEU A 127 14.27 -24.32 2.05
CA LEU A 127 13.93 -22.90 1.84
C LEU A 127 15.09 -22.10 1.19
N ASP A 128 16.28 -22.70 1.13
CA ASP A 128 17.53 -22.13 0.58
C ASP A 128 17.51 -21.92 -0.94
N ASN A 129 16.44 -22.34 -1.62
CA ASN A 129 16.29 -22.30 -3.08
C ASN A 129 15.13 -21.42 -3.57
N LEU A 130 14.55 -20.57 -2.72
CA LEU A 130 13.84 -19.40 -3.21
C LEU A 130 14.91 -18.37 -3.61
N PRO A 131 14.90 -17.80 -4.82
CA PRO A 131 15.81 -16.71 -5.10
C PRO A 131 15.36 -15.53 -4.22
N GLU A 132 15.91 -15.41 -3.00
CA GLU A 132 15.75 -14.22 -2.14
C GLU A 132 16.45 -12.99 -2.77
N GLU A 133 17.14 -13.22 -3.89
CA GLU A 133 18.07 -12.33 -4.53
C GLU A 133 17.57 -11.86 -5.90
N ILE A 134 17.88 -10.61 -6.22
CA ILE A 134 17.79 -10.14 -7.60
C ILE A 134 18.99 -10.71 -8.35
N PRO A 135 18.79 -11.51 -9.41
CA PRO A 135 19.90 -12.04 -10.21
C PRO A 135 20.85 -10.91 -10.66
N GLY A 136 22.15 -11.14 -10.51
CA GLY A 136 23.19 -10.25 -11.04
C GLY A 136 23.54 -9.01 -10.23
N ILE A 137 22.96 -8.80 -9.03
CA ILE A 137 23.20 -7.60 -8.20
C ILE A 137 24.02 -7.88 -6.93
N ARG A 138 23.79 -9.00 -6.23
CA ARG A 138 24.50 -9.29 -4.96
C ARG A 138 26.01 -9.43 -5.21
N ASN A 139 26.81 -8.91 -4.28
CA ASN A 139 28.29 -8.91 -4.32
C ASN A 139 28.93 -8.13 -5.48
N ARG A 140 28.17 -7.25 -6.15
CA ARG A 140 28.70 -6.29 -7.14
C ARG A 140 28.56 -4.86 -6.62
N PRO A 141 29.44 -3.93 -7.03
CA PRO A 141 29.25 -2.52 -6.69
C PRO A 141 27.93 -2.02 -7.30
N TYR A 142 27.05 -1.47 -6.43
CA TYR A 142 25.76 -0.94 -6.85
C TYR A 142 25.94 0.45 -7.49
N ASP A 143 25.90 0.51 -8.82
CA ASP A 143 25.97 1.74 -9.59
C ASP A 143 24.57 2.27 -9.91
N ILE A 144 24.13 3.32 -9.20
CA ILE A 144 22.79 3.93 -9.34
C ILE A 144 22.48 4.38 -10.77
N HIS A 145 23.47 4.73 -11.58
CA HIS A 145 23.25 5.25 -12.93
C HIS A 145 23.08 4.15 -13.97
N LYS A 146 23.50 2.91 -13.64
CA LYS A 146 23.43 1.75 -14.54
C LYS A 146 22.29 0.81 -14.21
N GLN A 147 21.54 1.04 -13.14
CA GLN A 147 20.41 0.19 -12.79
C GLN A 147 19.11 0.76 -13.34
N LYS A 148 18.28 -0.13 -13.87
CA LYS A 148 16.90 0.16 -14.25
C LYS A 148 16.06 -1.04 -13.85
N PHE A 149 15.01 -0.81 -13.09
CA PHE A 149 14.16 -1.88 -12.59
C PHE A 149 12.78 -1.82 -13.23
N ALA A 150 12.13 -2.98 -13.31
CA ALA A 150 10.72 -3.07 -13.59
C ALA A 150 10.07 -4.07 -12.63
N PHE A 151 8.77 -3.86 -12.44
CA PHE A 151 7.94 -4.69 -11.60
C PHE A 151 6.83 -5.27 -12.48
N ILE A 152 6.56 -6.56 -12.36
CA ILE A 152 5.47 -7.22 -13.09
C ILE A 152 4.51 -7.84 -12.08
N VAL A 153 3.23 -7.60 -12.28
CA VAL A 153 2.14 -8.26 -11.56
C VAL A 153 1.40 -9.18 -12.53
N ASP A 154 1.56 -10.48 -12.33
CA ASP A 154 0.86 -11.52 -13.05
C ASP A 154 -0.51 -11.78 -12.40
N ILE A 155 -1.56 -11.22 -13.00
CA ILE A 155 -2.93 -11.33 -12.51
C ILE A 155 -3.42 -12.78 -12.62
N THR A 156 -2.94 -13.53 -13.62
CA THR A 156 -3.38 -14.90 -13.88
C THR A 156 -2.96 -15.88 -12.78
N ARG A 157 -1.93 -15.51 -12.01
CA ARG A 157 -1.40 -16.30 -10.88
C ARG A 157 -1.82 -15.77 -9.52
N CYS A 158 -2.45 -14.59 -9.45
CA CYS A 158 -2.81 -14.01 -8.16
C CYS A 158 -4.05 -14.72 -7.59
N ILE A 159 -3.91 -15.28 -6.39
CA ILE A 159 -5.00 -15.97 -5.66
C ILE A 159 -5.62 -15.11 -4.55
N GLY A 160 -5.22 -13.84 -4.41
CA GLY A 160 -5.78 -12.96 -3.38
C GLY A 160 -5.44 -13.36 -1.93
N CYS A 161 -4.30 -14.02 -1.68
CA CYS A 161 -3.94 -14.50 -0.34
C CYS A 161 -3.59 -13.40 0.69
N GLY A 162 -3.36 -12.16 0.27
CA GLY A 162 -3.02 -11.05 1.17
C GLY A 162 -1.59 -11.04 1.74
N SER A 163 -0.80 -12.12 1.59
CA SER A 163 0.57 -12.22 2.14
C SER A 163 1.47 -11.06 1.75
N CYS A 164 1.34 -10.55 0.52
CA CYS A 164 2.08 -9.40 0.02
C CYS A 164 1.75 -8.09 0.76
N CYS A 165 0.51 -7.89 1.17
CA CYS A 165 0.08 -6.74 1.97
C CYS A 165 0.61 -6.87 3.41
N VAL A 166 0.53 -8.07 3.99
CA VAL A 166 1.04 -8.36 5.35
C VAL A 166 2.55 -8.15 5.43
N ALA A 167 3.30 -8.64 4.44
CA ALA A 167 4.76 -8.48 4.41
C ALA A 167 5.18 -7.02 4.28
N ASP A 168 4.54 -6.25 3.40
CA ASP A 168 4.85 -4.82 3.24
C ASP A 168 4.50 -4.03 4.51
N LYS A 169 3.34 -4.33 5.13
CA LYS A 169 2.92 -3.72 6.40
C LYS A 169 3.92 -4.00 7.52
N ARG A 170 4.41 -5.23 7.63
CA ARG A 170 5.42 -5.62 8.62
C ARG A 170 6.78 -4.96 8.35
N GLU A 171 7.23 -4.96 7.09
CA GLU A 171 8.52 -4.41 6.68
C GLU A 171 8.62 -2.91 6.99
N TYR A 172 7.52 -2.17 6.78
CA TYR A 172 7.48 -0.72 6.93
C TYR A 172 6.75 -0.21 8.16
N GLN A 173 6.24 -1.11 9.00
CA GLN A 173 5.48 -0.79 10.22
C GLN A 173 4.32 0.16 9.92
N VAL A 174 3.57 -0.15 8.85
CA VAL A 174 2.47 0.69 8.37
C VAL A 174 1.31 0.63 9.37
N PRO A 175 0.75 1.79 9.79
CA PRO A 175 -0.39 1.82 10.72
C PRO A 175 -1.64 1.13 10.18
N ASP A 176 -2.52 0.68 11.08
CA ASP A 176 -3.80 0.09 10.71
C ASP A 176 -4.71 1.06 9.96
N GLY A 177 -5.47 0.54 8.99
CA GLY A 177 -6.29 1.34 8.07
C GLY A 177 -5.52 2.00 6.92
N TYR A 178 -4.19 1.86 6.87
CA TYR A 178 -3.35 2.39 5.80
C TYR A 178 -2.60 1.27 5.09
N TYR A 179 -2.41 1.44 3.78
CA TYR A 179 -1.83 0.42 2.91
C TYR A 179 -0.90 1.07 1.90
N ARG A 180 0.30 0.51 1.71
CA ARG A 180 1.20 0.92 0.61
C ARG A 180 1.01 0.03 -0.62
N THR A 181 0.48 -1.17 -0.42
CA THR A 181 0.00 -2.08 -1.44
C THR A 181 -1.28 -2.73 -0.94
N TRP A 182 -2.23 -2.98 -1.84
CA TRP A 182 -3.48 -3.67 -1.55
C TRP A 182 -3.79 -4.64 -2.67
N VAL A 183 -4.75 -5.55 -2.46
CA VAL A 183 -5.25 -6.44 -3.50
C VAL A 183 -6.72 -6.18 -3.67
N GLU A 184 -7.15 -5.91 -4.90
CA GLU A 184 -8.55 -5.77 -5.28
C GLU A 184 -9.07 -7.08 -5.86
N ARG A 185 -10.29 -7.46 -5.50
CA ARG A 185 -11.04 -8.54 -6.16
C ARG A 185 -11.96 -7.92 -7.19
N TYR A 186 -11.87 -8.42 -8.41
CA TYR A 186 -12.75 -8.09 -9.52
C TYR A 186 -13.67 -9.29 -9.77
N ILE A 187 -14.97 -9.03 -9.78
CA ILE A 187 -16.01 -10.00 -10.13
C ILE A 187 -16.75 -9.44 -11.34
N LYS A 188 -16.91 -10.26 -12.37
CA LYS A 188 -17.60 -9.88 -13.59
C LYS A 188 -18.74 -10.84 -13.87
N ASP A 189 -19.92 -10.28 -14.12
CA ASP A 189 -21.11 -11.05 -14.49
C ASP A 189 -21.19 -11.28 -16.01
N PHE A 190 -22.22 -12.02 -16.44
CA PHE A 190 -22.49 -12.26 -17.85
C PHE A 190 -23.02 -11.04 -18.62
N ASN A 191 -23.41 -9.97 -17.93
CA ASN A 191 -23.86 -8.70 -18.52
C ASN A 191 -22.70 -7.70 -18.68
N ASP A 192 -21.46 -8.15 -18.50
CA ASP A 192 -20.25 -7.36 -18.48
C ASP A 192 -20.19 -6.29 -17.37
N GLN A 193 -21.03 -6.39 -16.32
CA GLN A 193 -20.94 -5.52 -15.15
C GLN A 193 -19.76 -5.95 -14.26
N VAL A 194 -19.02 -4.97 -13.77
CA VAL A 194 -17.81 -5.17 -12.97
C VAL A 194 -18.04 -4.72 -11.54
N TYR A 195 -17.81 -5.62 -10.60
CA TYR A 195 -17.86 -5.36 -9.16
C TYR A 195 -16.45 -5.46 -8.59
N VAL A 196 -16.02 -4.43 -7.86
CA VAL A 196 -14.68 -4.35 -7.28
C VAL A 196 -14.76 -4.15 -5.78
N ASP A 197 -14.00 -4.94 -5.02
CA ASP A 197 -13.87 -4.77 -3.57
C ASP A 197 -12.43 -5.02 -3.09
N ALA A 198 -12.09 -4.42 -1.94
CA ALA A 198 -10.80 -4.57 -1.27
C ALA A 198 -10.95 -4.48 0.26
N PRO A 199 -11.64 -5.45 0.90
CA PRO A 199 -11.88 -5.44 2.34
C PRO A 199 -10.55 -5.44 3.09
N ASN A 200 -10.38 -4.46 4.00
CA ASN A 200 -9.14 -4.27 4.76
C ASN A 200 -7.86 -4.24 3.88
N GLY A 201 -7.96 -3.70 2.65
CA GLY A 201 -6.85 -3.67 1.69
C GLY A 201 -6.38 -5.06 1.22
N GLY A 202 -7.18 -6.10 1.45
CA GLY A 202 -6.85 -7.48 1.16
C GLY A 202 -5.85 -8.11 2.14
N LEU A 203 -5.63 -7.52 3.32
CA LEU A 203 -4.71 -8.05 4.35
C LEU A 203 -5.08 -9.46 4.80
N ASP A 204 -6.37 -9.71 5.03
CA ASP A 204 -6.88 -10.99 5.55
C ASP A 204 -7.07 -12.06 4.45
N GLY A 205 -6.77 -11.68 3.20
CA GLY A 205 -7.10 -12.45 2.02
C GLY A 205 -8.60 -12.51 1.73
N TYR A 206 -8.97 -13.27 0.72
CA TYR A 206 -10.36 -13.42 0.27
C TYR A 206 -10.92 -14.81 0.63
N GLN A 207 -11.22 -15.00 1.91
CA GLN A 207 -11.64 -16.29 2.47
C GLN A 207 -13.10 -16.63 2.18
N HIS A 208 -13.95 -15.61 2.01
CA HIS A 208 -15.38 -15.78 1.80
C HIS A 208 -15.80 -15.25 0.42
N PRO A 209 -16.66 -16.00 -0.31
CA PRO A 209 -17.28 -15.49 -1.52
C PRO A 209 -18.20 -14.31 -1.19
N ARG A 210 -18.45 -13.47 -2.18
CA ARG A 210 -19.43 -12.40 -2.07
C ARG A 210 -20.82 -12.94 -2.28
N ASN A 211 -21.72 -12.58 -1.37
CA ASN A 211 -23.14 -12.98 -1.41
C ASN A 211 -24.07 -11.79 -1.70
N ASP A 212 -23.51 -10.60 -1.89
CA ASP A 212 -24.22 -9.36 -2.19
C ASP A 212 -24.50 -9.17 -3.69
N ILE A 213 -24.02 -10.07 -4.55
CA ILE A 213 -24.22 -10.04 -6.00
C ILE A 213 -25.30 -11.06 -6.37
N ASP A 214 -26.46 -10.58 -6.81
CA ASP A 214 -27.60 -11.39 -7.29
C ASP A 214 -27.54 -11.65 -8.80
N ALA A 215 -26.33 -11.84 -9.33
CA ALA A 215 -26.08 -12.06 -10.75
C ALA A 215 -25.17 -13.28 -10.94
N GLU A 216 -25.35 -13.99 -12.05
CA GLU A 216 -24.49 -15.11 -12.40
C GLU A 216 -23.08 -14.61 -12.73
N ILE A 217 -22.10 -15.12 -12.00
CA ILE A 217 -20.71 -14.69 -12.10
C ILE A 217 -20.02 -15.46 -13.22
N ARG A 218 -19.42 -14.73 -14.17
CA ARG A 218 -18.63 -15.31 -15.27
C ARG A 218 -17.16 -15.48 -14.88
N ASP A 219 -16.57 -14.42 -14.33
CA ASP A 219 -15.14 -14.38 -14.02
C ASP A 219 -14.91 -13.78 -12.62
N THR A 220 -13.90 -14.28 -11.91
CA THR A 220 -13.35 -13.64 -10.71
C THR A 220 -11.84 -13.67 -10.77
N PHE A 221 -11.20 -12.54 -10.50
CA PHE A 221 -9.74 -12.43 -10.48
C PHE A 221 -9.27 -11.36 -9.50
N PHE A 222 -7.99 -11.41 -9.15
CA PHE A 222 -7.40 -10.53 -8.15
C PHE A 222 -6.33 -9.64 -8.78
N VAL A 223 -6.37 -8.35 -8.47
CA VAL A 223 -5.44 -7.35 -8.98
C VAL A 223 -4.70 -6.69 -7.82
N PRO A 224 -3.44 -7.08 -7.58
CA PRO A 224 -2.57 -6.35 -6.68
C PRO A 224 -2.26 -4.94 -7.19
N LYS A 225 -2.50 -3.92 -6.36
CA LYS A 225 -2.18 -2.51 -6.64
C LYS A 225 -1.07 -2.03 -5.71
N LEU A 226 -0.20 -1.18 -6.27
CA LEU A 226 0.94 -0.56 -5.57
C LEU A 226 1.37 0.68 -6.37
N CYS A 227 2.39 1.39 -5.86
CA CYS A 227 2.97 2.50 -6.61
C CYS A 227 3.65 2.01 -7.90
N ASN A 228 3.32 2.63 -9.03
CA ASN A 228 3.77 2.22 -10.36
C ASN A 228 5.17 2.71 -10.75
N MET A 229 5.84 3.51 -9.89
CA MET A 229 7.12 4.16 -10.17
C MET A 229 7.18 4.80 -11.56
N CYS A 230 6.28 5.75 -11.78
CA CYS A 230 6.12 6.46 -13.06
C CYS A 230 7.39 7.20 -13.46
N ARG A 231 7.80 7.09 -14.73
CA ARG A 231 8.88 7.88 -15.29
C ARG A 231 8.49 9.35 -15.42
N GLU A 232 7.29 9.61 -15.97
CA GLU A 232 6.66 10.91 -15.90
C GLU A 232 5.89 10.97 -14.58
N THR A 233 6.50 11.59 -13.57
CA THR A 233 6.06 11.49 -12.17
C THR A 233 5.26 12.74 -11.76
N PRO A 234 3.92 12.81 -11.98
CA PRO A 234 3.13 14.00 -11.64
C PRO A 234 3.24 14.35 -10.15
N CYS A 235 3.26 13.32 -9.30
CA CYS A 235 3.41 13.47 -7.86
C CYS A 235 4.76 14.05 -7.39
N ALA A 236 5.82 13.99 -8.20
CA ALA A 236 7.08 14.69 -7.93
C ALA A 236 7.02 16.14 -8.41
N GLN A 237 6.44 16.38 -9.58
CA GLN A 237 6.30 17.72 -10.19
C GLN A 237 5.49 18.68 -9.32
N VAL A 238 4.45 18.20 -8.65
CA VAL A 238 3.58 19.05 -7.80
C VAL A 238 4.13 19.31 -6.39
N CYS A 239 5.28 18.75 -6.02
CA CYS A 239 5.78 18.89 -4.65
C CYS A 239 6.45 20.26 -4.44
N PRO A 240 5.85 21.18 -3.67
CA PRO A 240 6.35 22.56 -3.57
C PRO A 240 7.72 22.63 -2.88
N VAL A 241 7.96 21.70 -1.96
CA VAL A 241 9.19 21.62 -1.17
C VAL A 241 10.19 20.65 -1.78
N GLY A 242 9.89 19.95 -2.88
CA GLY A 242 10.80 18.96 -3.47
C GLY A 242 11.10 17.74 -2.57
N ALA A 243 10.17 17.38 -1.68
CA ALA A 243 10.29 16.19 -0.82
C ALA A 243 10.05 14.87 -1.58
N THR A 244 9.23 14.89 -2.64
CA THR A 244 9.12 13.75 -3.56
C THR A 244 10.09 13.95 -4.72
N PHE A 245 10.92 12.96 -5.00
CA PHE A 245 11.95 13.02 -6.05
C PHE A 245 12.13 11.68 -6.75
N VAL A 246 12.79 11.70 -7.91
CA VAL A 246 13.14 10.51 -8.69
C VAL A 246 14.65 10.29 -8.57
N THR A 247 15.06 9.08 -8.22
CA THR A 247 16.47 8.70 -8.14
C THR A 247 17.00 8.28 -9.52
N PRO A 248 18.34 8.31 -9.77
CA PRO A 248 18.91 7.95 -11.07
C PRO A 248 18.63 6.51 -11.52
N ASP A 249 18.42 5.60 -10.58
CA ASP A 249 18.04 4.19 -10.78
C ASP A 249 16.53 3.99 -11.03
N GLY A 250 15.75 5.08 -11.05
CA GLY A 250 14.34 5.10 -11.48
C GLY A 250 13.31 4.92 -10.36
N PHE A 251 13.70 4.99 -9.08
CA PHE A 251 12.74 4.95 -7.98
C PHE A 251 12.18 6.34 -7.72
N VAL A 252 10.86 6.42 -7.52
CA VAL A 252 10.23 7.60 -6.94
C VAL A 252 10.30 7.44 -5.43
N LEU A 253 10.88 8.39 -4.69
CA LEU A 253 10.99 8.33 -3.23
C LEU A 253 10.37 9.58 -2.58
N VAL A 254 10.19 9.51 -1.26
CA VAL A 254 9.73 10.64 -0.45
C VAL A 254 10.71 10.82 0.71
N ASP A 255 11.31 11.99 0.80
CA ASP A 255 12.05 12.45 1.96
C ASP A 255 11.04 12.87 3.04
N SER A 256 11.07 12.18 4.18
CA SER A 256 10.17 12.48 5.30
C SER A 256 10.56 13.77 6.01
N ASP A 257 11.84 14.11 6.08
CA ASP A 257 12.32 15.28 6.81
C ASP A 257 11.98 16.58 6.07
N ARG A 258 11.94 16.52 4.74
CA ARG A 258 11.54 17.64 3.87
C ARG A 258 10.04 17.74 3.66
N CYS A 259 9.27 16.69 3.94
CA CYS A 259 7.84 16.64 3.64
C CYS A 259 7.00 17.45 4.63
N VAL A 260 6.29 18.46 4.13
CA VAL A 260 5.39 19.32 4.93
C VAL A 260 3.94 18.83 5.00
N GLY A 261 3.63 17.64 4.47
CA GLY A 261 2.28 17.05 4.57
C GLY A 261 1.17 17.73 3.75
N CYS A 262 1.50 18.59 2.78
CA CYS A 262 0.52 19.34 1.96
C CYS A 262 -0.44 18.51 1.08
N ALA A 263 -0.25 17.19 0.97
CA ALA A 263 -1.11 16.26 0.23
C ALA A 263 -1.31 16.49 -1.29
N TYR A 264 -0.72 17.51 -1.92
CA TYR A 264 -0.84 17.71 -3.38
C TYR A 264 -0.39 16.49 -4.20
N CYS A 265 0.68 15.82 -3.76
CA CYS A 265 1.17 14.63 -4.45
C CYS A 265 0.23 13.42 -4.33
N ILE A 266 -0.68 13.40 -3.35
CA ILE A 266 -1.73 12.38 -3.23
C ILE A 266 -2.77 12.60 -4.32
N GLN A 267 -3.26 13.85 -4.46
CA GLN A 267 -4.24 14.19 -5.49
C GLN A 267 -3.69 14.08 -6.91
N ALA A 268 -2.41 14.39 -7.10
CA ALA A 268 -1.75 14.26 -8.41
C ALA A 268 -1.47 12.80 -8.81
N CYS A 269 -1.60 11.83 -7.90
CA CYS A 269 -1.35 10.43 -8.24
C CYS A 269 -2.59 9.81 -8.89
N PRO A 270 -2.54 9.43 -10.18
CA PRO A 270 -3.72 8.87 -10.85
C PRO A 270 -4.13 7.50 -10.30
N TYR A 271 -3.27 6.86 -9.51
CA TYR A 271 -3.48 5.53 -8.93
C TYR A 271 -3.81 5.57 -7.44
N SER A 272 -3.89 6.76 -6.84
CA SER A 272 -4.15 6.94 -5.40
C SER A 272 -3.21 6.12 -4.49
N SER A 273 -1.98 5.85 -4.91
CA SER A 273 -1.04 4.95 -4.21
C SER A 273 -0.22 5.65 -3.10
N ARG A 274 -0.75 6.76 -2.56
CA ARG A 274 -0.08 7.62 -1.57
C ARG A 274 -1.08 7.98 -0.47
N PHE A 275 -0.63 8.06 0.76
CA PHE A 275 -1.44 8.49 1.90
C PHE A 275 -0.63 9.36 2.87
N ILE A 276 -1.32 10.14 3.73
CA ILE A 276 -0.67 10.83 4.84
C ILE A 276 -0.54 9.87 6.01
N HIS A 277 0.68 9.65 6.45
CA HIS A 277 0.95 8.81 7.61
C HIS A 277 0.35 9.47 8.87
N PRO A 278 -0.49 8.76 9.66
CA PRO A 278 -1.26 9.35 10.75
C PRO A 278 -0.37 9.93 11.87
N VAL A 279 0.75 9.26 12.18
CA VAL A 279 1.72 9.71 13.20
C VAL A 279 2.75 10.70 12.64
N LYS A 280 3.53 10.30 11.61
CA LYS A 280 4.60 11.13 11.03
C LYS A 280 4.10 12.42 10.37
N LYS A 281 2.81 12.49 9.97
CA LYS A 281 2.21 13.58 9.18
C LYS A 281 2.91 13.85 7.84
N THR A 282 3.73 12.91 7.38
CA THR A 282 4.40 12.92 6.08
C THR A 282 3.66 12.00 5.11
N VAL A 283 3.90 12.19 3.81
CA VAL A 283 3.35 11.30 2.79
C VAL A 283 4.13 9.99 2.78
N GLU A 284 3.43 8.87 2.80
CA GLU A 284 4.01 7.55 2.64
C GLU A 284 3.41 6.83 1.42
N LYS A 285 4.21 5.93 0.82
CA LYS A 285 3.85 5.15 -0.37
C LYS A 285 4.75 3.94 -0.55
N CYS A 286 4.37 3.00 -1.40
CA CYS A 286 5.28 1.91 -1.78
C CYS A 286 6.57 2.45 -2.42
N THR A 287 7.72 2.04 -1.89
CA THR A 287 9.06 2.42 -2.39
C THR A 287 9.77 1.25 -3.08
N TRP A 288 9.02 0.21 -3.47
CA TRP A 288 9.55 -1.04 -4.03
C TRP A 288 10.69 -1.63 -3.19
N CYS A 289 10.58 -1.53 -1.86
CA CYS A 289 11.61 -2.01 -0.96
C CYS A 289 13.02 -1.47 -1.29
N TYR A 290 13.13 -0.18 -1.64
CA TYR A 290 14.39 0.47 -2.01
C TYR A 290 15.58 0.09 -1.11
N HIS A 291 15.35 -0.02 0.20
CA HIS A 291 16.35 -0.41 1.20
C HIS A 291 16.81 -1.88 1.11
N ARG A 292 15.97 -2.78 0.58
CA ARG A 292 16.30 -4.18 0.24
C ARG A 292 16.98 -4.28 -1.12
N VAL A 293 16.42 -3.61 -2.13
CA VAL A 293 16.92 -3.68 -3.51
C VAL A 293 18.36 -3.19 -3.63
N ARG A 294 18.72 -2.11 -2.92
CA ARG A 294 20.11 -1.63 -2.86
C ARG A 294 21.11 -2.62 -2.26
N LYS A 295 20.64 -3.61 -1.52
CA LYS A 295 21.44 -4.70 -0.95
C LYS A 295 21.42 -5.96 -1.84
N GLY A 296 20.77 -5.90 -3.01
CA GLY A 296 20.58 -7.04 -3.91
C GLY A 296 19.47 -8.00 -3.51
N LEU A 297 18.65 -7.65 -2.51
CA LEU A 297 17.54 -8.46 -2.03
C LEU A 297 16.25 -8.13 -2.79
N LEU A 298 15.37 -9.12 -2.93
CA LEU A 298 14.04 -8.89 -3.49
C LEU A 298 13.15 -8.03 -2.58
N PRO A 299 12.14 -7.34 -3.14
CA PRO A 299 11.10 -6.72 -2.35
C PRO A 299 10.33 -7.75 -1.51
N ALA A 300 9.98 -7.40 -0.27
CA ALA A 300 9.29 -8.30 0.67
C ALA A 300 7.99 -8.87 0.08
N CYS A 301 7.24 -8.07 -0.68
CA CYS A 301 6.00 -8.52 -1.31
C CYS A 301 6.19 -9.51 -2.47
N VAL A 302 7.38 -9.55 -3.09
CA VAL A 302 7.75 -10.49 -4.15
C VAL A 302 8.18 -11.81 -3.52
N GLU A 303 9.06 -11.73 -2.52
CA GLU A 303 9.63 -12.87 -1.80
C GLU A 303 8.56 -13.72 -1.11
N VAL A 304 7.56 -13.09 -0.47
CA VAL A 304 6.50 -13.80 0.25
C VAL A 304 5.42 -14.41 -0.66
N CYS A 305 5.43 -14.10 -1.97
CA CYS A 305 4.32 -14.46 -2.85
C CYS A 305 4.33 -15.97 -3.17
N PRO A 306 3.36 -16.77 -2.68
CA PRO A 306 3.42 -18.22 -2.83
C PRO A 306 3.24 -18.69 -4.28
N THR A 307 2.52 -17.93 -5.10
CA THR A 307 2.26 -18.26 -6.51
C THR A 307 3.22 -17.58 -7.48
N GLY A 308 4.17 -16.77 -6.99
CA GLY A 308 5.09 -16.01 -7.84
C GLY A 308 4.38 -14.99 -8.75
N ALA A 309 3.21 -14.49 -8.33
CA ALA A 309 2.43 -13.52 -9.09
C ALA A 309 3.11 -12.14 -9.18
N ARG A 310 3.86 -11.74 -8.15
CA ARG A 310 4.67 -10.51 -8.18
C ARG A 310 6.09 -10.87 -8.61
N LYS A 311 6.64 -10.12 -9.55
CA LYS A 311 7.99 -10.34 -10.10
C LYS A 311 8.73 -9.01 -10.14
N PHE A 312 10.00 -9.01 -9.75
CA PHE A 312 10.83 -7.81 -9.73
C PHE A 312 12.23 -8.13 -10.26
N GLY A 313 12.79 -7.24 -11.05
CA GLY A 313 14.09 -7.49 -11.67
C GLY A 313 14.65 -6.31 -12.43
N SER A 314 15.92 -6.44 -12.82
CA SER A 314 16.63 -5.46 -13.63
C SER A 314 16.24 -5.58 -15.10
N LEU A 315 16.01 -4.45 -15.75
CA LEU A 315 15.78 -4.32 -17.19
C LEU A 315 17.07 -4.47 -18.00
N ASN A 316 18.23 -4.39 -17.35
CA ASN A 316 19.52 -4.46 -18.03
C ASN A 316 20.13 -5.87 -18.00
N ASP A 317 19.49 -6.82 -17.30
CA ASP A 317 19.94 -8.20 -17.20
C ASP A 317 19.06 -9.12 -18.07
N PRO A 318 19.57 -9.66 -19.19
CA PRO A 318 18.83 -10.58 -20.05
C PRO A 318 18.43 -11.89 -19.37
N THR A 319 19.09 -12.26 -18.28
CA THR A 319 18.80 -13.49 -17.54
C THR A 319 17.60 -13.32 -16.60
N SER A 320 17.26 -12.07 -16.24
CA SER A 320 16.15 -11.74 -15.35
C SER A 320 14.81 -12.21 -15.92
N GLU A 321 13.95 -12.76 -15.06
CA GLU A 321 12.59 -13.17 -15.43
C GLU A 321 11.79 -12.00 -15.99
N VAL A 322 11.93 -10.81 -15.38
CA VAL A 322 11.26 -9.58 -15.82
C VAL A 322 11.69 -9.21 -17.23
N TYR A 323 12.99 -9.26 -17.54
CA TYR A 323 13.49 -8.99 -18.89
C TYR A 323 12.88 -9.95 -19.92
N LYS A 324 12.86 -11.24 -19.61
CA LYS A 324 12.31 -12.29 -20.48
C LYS A 324 10.82 -12.10 -20.74
N ILE A 325 10.04 -11.70 -19.73
CA ILE A 325 8.60 -11.43 -19.89
C ILE A 325 8.38 -10.18 -20.75
N LEU A 326 9.14 -9.11 -20.50
CA LEU A 326 9.02 -7.86 -21.26
C LEU A 326 9.43 -7.98 -22.74
N LYS A 327 10.37 -8.88 -23.06
CA LYS A 327 10.82 -9.16 -24.42
C LYS A 327 10.12 -10.36 -25.07
N GLY A 328 9.36 -11.12 -24.29
CA GLY A 328 8.66 -12.31 -24.73
C GLY A 328 7.32 -11.98 -25.41
N PRO A 329 6.68 -12.98 -26.03
CA PRO A 329 5.33 -12.84 -26.55
C PRO A 329 4.33 -12.80 -25.38
N GLY A 330 3.79 -11.62 -25.07
CA GLY A 330 2.79 -11.45 -24.02
C GLY A 330 2.10 -10.08 -24.12
N VAL A 331 0.82 -10.04 -23.77
CA VAL A 331 0.08 -8.77 -23.64
C VAL A 331 0.40 -8.21 -22.26
N LEU A 332 1.25 -7.19 -22.24
CA LEU A 332 1.56 -6.41 -21.06
C LEU A 332 0.77 -5.12 -21.10
N THR A 333 0.15 -4.81 -19.98
CA THR A 333 -0.71 -3.63 -19.85
C THR A 333 -0.20 -2.76 -18.71
N VAL A 334 -0.41 -1.47 -18.84
CA VAL A 334 -0.16 -0.50 -17.78
C VAL A 334 -1.50 0.12 -17.35
N LEU A 335 -1.61 0.47 -16.08
CA LEU A 335 -2.83 1.13 -15.59
C LEU A 335 -2.89 2.57 -16.10
N LYS A 336 -4.09 3.02 -16.52
CA LYS A 336 -4.37 4.38 -16.96
C LYS A 336 -3.37 4.90 -17.99
N GLU A 337 -3.14 4.13 -19.05
CA GLU A 337 -2.19 4.47 -20.11
C GLU A 337 -2.44 5.87 -20.71
N SER A 338 -3.72 6.25 -20.83
CA SER A 338 -4.17 7.56 -21.32
C SER A 338 -3.62 8.76 -20.53
N MET A 339 -3.17 8.55 -19.28
CA MET A 339 -2.60 9.60 -18.44
C MET A 339 -1.12 9.91 -18.77
N GLY A 340 -0.47 9.13 -19.66
CA GLY A 340 0.87 9.43 -20.14
C GLY A 340 1.97 9.43 -19.06
N THR A 341 1.81 8.65 -17.99
CA THR A 341 2.76 8.61 -16.86
C THR A 341 3.97 7.69 -17.08
N TRP A 342 3.93 6.83 -18.11
CA TRP A 342 4.98 5.86 -18.44
C TRP A 342 5.45 5.05 -17.21
N PRO A 343 4.58 4.22 -16.62
CA PRO A 343 4.91 3.44 -15.42
C PRO A 343 5.92 2.33 -15.69
N ALA A 344 6.72 2.01 -14.66
CA ALA A 344 7.66 0.88 -14.66
C ALA A 344 7.04 -0.40 -14.03
N LEU A 345 5.78 -0.32 -13.61
CA LEU A 345 4.95 -1.45 -13.20
C LEU A 345 4.08 -1.91 -14.38
N TYR A 346 4.17 -3.18 -14.72
CA TYR A 346 3.39 -3.82 -15.79
C TYR A 346 2.49 -4.90 -15.22
N TYR A 347 1.34 -5.08 -15.85
CA TYR A 347 0.39 -6.14 -15.52
C TYR A 347 0.34 -7.16 -16.65
N LEU A 348 0.58 -8.42 -16.31
CA LEU A 348 0.46 -9.55 -17.22
C LEU A 348 -0.92 -10.18 -17.08
N GLY A 349 -1.61 -10.36 -18.21
CA GLY A 349 -2.98 -10.89 -18.25
C GLY A 349 -4.04 -9.90 -17.73
N ALA A 350 -3.70 -8.61 -17.65
CA ALA A 350 -4.68 -7.56 -17.39
C ALA A 350 -5.67 -7.47 -18.55
N ARG A 351 -6.95 -7.42 -18.20
CA ARG A 351 -8.05 -7.21 -19.13
C ARG A 351 -8.44 -5.72 -19.12
N LEU A 352 -9.21 -5.27 -20.12
CA LEU A 352 -9.57 -3.85 -20.33
C LEU A 352 -10.27 -3.22 -19.12
N GLU A 353 -10.97 -4.03 -18.31
CA GLU A 353 -11.74 -3.60 -17.15
C GLU A 353 -10.88 -3.09 -15.98
N VAL A 354 -9.57 -3.34 -16.03
CA VAL A 354 -8.63 -2.98 -14.96
C VAL A 354 -7.91 -1.65 -15.24
N ILE A 355 -7.99 -1.14 -16.48
CA ILE A 355 -7.13 -0.09 -17.04
C ILE A 355 -7.59 1.31 -16.68
#